data_AF-A0A419A8B0-F1
#
_entry.id   AF-A0A419A8B0-F1
#
_cell.length_a   1.000
_cell.length_b   1.000
_cell.length_c   1.000
_cell.angle_alpha   90.00
_cell.angle_beta   90.00
_cell.angle_gamma   90.00
#
_symmetry.space_group_name_H-M   'P 1'
#
loop_
_entity.id
_entity.type
_entity.pdbx_description
1 polymer ?
#
loop_
_entity_poly.entity_id
_entity_poly.type
_entity_poly.pdbx_seq_one_letter_code
_entity_poly.pdbx_strand_id
1 'polypeptide(L)' 'MNMTTGLSRIASGISRVVRPEPRCYAIHLVDRVSGAPYRIAGTPMVIYSREPMQTATRLMENRDPRKWVAFAEIVKGPLQ' A
#
# COMPACT_ATOMS: atom_id res chain seq x y z
N MET A 1 59.20 -18.22 17.12
CA MET A 1 58.58 -16.96 16.65
C MET A 1 57.48 -17.30 15.66
N ASN A 2 56.22 -17.25 16.10
CA ASN A 2 55.04 -17.50 15.28
C ASN A 2 54.14 -16.25 15.34
N MET A 3 54.24 -15.42 14.31
CA MET A 3 53.31 -14.33 14.05
C MET A 3 52.08 -14.90 13.31
N THR A 4 50.93 -14.89 13.96
CA THR A 4 49.65 -14.94 13.25
C THR A 4 48.69 -13.94 13.88
N THR A 5 48.62 -12.78 13.22
CA THR A 5 47.71 -11.67 13.47
C THR A 5 46.26 -12.15 13.38
N GLY A 6 45.57 -12.23 14.53
CA GLY A 6 44.13 -12.48 14.58
C GLY A 6 43.36 -11.19 14.27
N LEU A 7 42.80 -11.12 13.06
CA LEU A 7 41.94 -10.03 12.59
C LEU A 7 40.66 -9.96 13.41
N SER A 8 40.59 -9.01 14.35
CA SER A 8 39.32 -8.59 14.95
C SER A 8 38.60 -7.62 14.02
N ARG A 9 37.41 -8.00 13.55
CA ARG A 9 36.37 -7.04 13.17
C ARG A 9 35.00 -7.70 13.14
N ILE A 10 34.33 -7.71 14.29
CA ILE A 10 32.88 -7.89 14.33
C ILE A 10 32.28 -6.50 14.09
N ALA A 11 31.85 -6.24 12.85
CA ALA A 11 31.06 -5.06 12.55
C ALA A 11 29.63 -5.31 13.07
N SER A 12 29.35 -4.85 14.29
CA SER A 12 27.99 -4.81 14.81
C SER A 12 27.20 -3.78 14.00
N GLY A 13 26.39 -4.26 13.07
CA GLY A 13 25.50 -3.41 12.28
C GLY A 13 24.39 -2.89 13.19
N ILE A 14 24.40 -1.56 13.43
CA ILE A 14 23.26 -0.87 14.03
C ILE A 14 22.10 -1.03 13.04
N SER A 15 21.17 -1.93 13.37
CA SER A 15 19.91 -2.05 12.64
C SER A 15 19.11 -0.79 12.90
N ARG A 16 19.21 0.19 11.99
CA ARG A 16 18.31 1.34 11.98
C ARG A 16 16.91 0.77 11.74
N VAL A 17 16.07 0.80 12.78
CA VAL A 17 14.63 0.59 12.64
C VAL A 17 14.12 1.77 11.80
N VAL A 18 14.13 1.59 10.48
CA VAL A 18 13.37 2.46 9.58
C VAL A 18 11.92 2.17 9.92
N ARG A 19 11.27 3.06 10.67
CA ARG A 19 9.81 3.03 10.76
C ARG A 19 9.32 3.33 9.35
N PRO A 20 8.67 2.38 8.65
CA PRO A 20 8.10 2.71 7.35
C PRO A 20 7.12 3.85 7.58
N GLU A 21 7.22 4.92 6.77
CA GLU A 21 6.18 5.94 6.76
C GLU A 21 4.82 5.26 6.55
N PRO A 22 3.76 5.71 7.25
CA PRO A 22 2.45 5.12 7.09
C PRO A 22 2.02 5.27 5.64
N ARG A 23 2.05 4.16 4.90
CA ARG A 23 1.73 4.12 3.47
C ARG A 23 0.29 4.61 3.29
N CYS A 24 0.09 5.60 2.44
CA CYS A 24 -1.24 5.96 1.96
C CYS A 24 -1.57 5.12 0.72
N TYR A 25 -2.81 4.70 0.62
CA TYR A 25 -3.33 3.91 -0.48
C TYR A 25 -4.46 4.66 -1.16
N ALA A 26 -4.47 4.63 -2.50
CA ALA A 26 -5.63 5.02 -3.28
C ALA A 26 -6.49 3.76 -3.50
N ILE A 27 -7.75 3.83 -3.09
CA ILE A 27 -8.75 2.79 -3.28
C ILE A 27 -9.70 3.21 -4.39
N HIS A 28 -9.81 2.34 -5.38
CA HIS A 28 -10.69 2.46 -6.55
C HIS A 28 -11.82 1.46 -6.44
N LEU A 29 -13.03 1.86 -6.85
CA LEU A 29 -14.13 0.93 -7.10
C LEU A 29 -14.23 0.71 -8.60
N VAL A 30 -14.16 -0.52 -9.06
CA VAL A 30 -14.06 -0.87 -10.48
C VAL A 30 -15.18 -1.85 -10.85
N ASP A 31 -15.82 -1.61 -11.99
CA ASP A 31 -16.76 -2.56 -12.58
C ASP A 31 -15.99 -3.75 -13.16
N ARG A 32 -16.29 -4.96 -12.71
CA ARG A 32 -15.57 -6.19 -13.07
C ARG A 32 -15.71 -6.58 -14.54
N VAL A 33 -16.82 -6.19 -15.18
CA VAL A 33 -17.12 -6.61 -16.55
C VAL A 33 -16.42 -5.68 -17.54
N SER A 34 -16.49 -4.38 -17.30
CA SER A 34 -15.95 -3.34 -18.19
C SER A 34 -14.54 -2.88 -17.82
N GLY A 35 -14.09 -3.13 -16.58
CA GLY A 35 -12.86 -2.56 -16.03
C GLY A 35 -12.95 -1.05 -15.74
N ALA A 36 -14.12 -0.43 -15.92
CA ALA A 36 -14.27 1.01 -15.74
C ALA A 36 -14.29 1.40 -14.26
N PRO A 37 -13.62 2.51 -13.86
CA PRO A 37 -13.75 3.01 -12.50
C PRO A 37 -15.15 3.58 -12.29
N TYR A 38 -15.66 3.40 -11.07
CA TYR A 38 -16.86 4.04 -10.59
C TYR A 38 -16.69 5.56 -10.63
N ARG A 39 -17.71 6.25 -11.13
CA ARG A 39 -17.70 7.70 -11.33
C ARG A 39 -18.86 8.36 -10.59
N ILE A 40 -18.61 9.54 -10.06
CA ILE A 40 -19.62 10.45 -9.51
C ILE A 40 -19.61 11.69 -10.42
N ALA A 41 -20.76 12.00 -11.02
CA ALA A 41 -20.90 13.11 -11.98
C ALA A 41 -19.85 13.09 -13.12
N GLY A 42 -19.47 11.89 -13.59
CA GLY A 42 -18.47 11.70 -14.65
C GLY A 42 -17.01 11.65 -14.17
N THR A 43 -16.73 12.03 -12.92
CA THR A 43 -15.38 12.01 -12.35
C THR A 43 -15.09 10.68 -11.65
N PRO A 44 -13.95 10.01 -11.93
CA PRO A 44 -13.54 8.81 -11.21
C PRO A 44 -13.44 9.06 -9.70
N MET A 45 -14.07 8.20 -8.93
CA MET A 45 -14.00 8.25 -7.48
C MET A 45 -12.74 7.53 -7.00
N VAL A 46 -11.93 8.23 -6.20
CA VAL A 46 -10.74 7.68 -5.52
C VAL A 46 -10.86 8.01 -4.04
N ILE A 47 -10.68 7.00 -3.18
CA ILE A 47 -10.62 7.19 -1.72
C ILE A 47 -9.17 7.00 -1.29
N TYR A 48 -8.65 7.93 -0.49
CA TYR A 48 -7.33 7.78 0.12
C TYR A 48 -7.46 7.25 1.55
N SER A 49 -6.70 6.20 1.88
CA SER A 49 -6.73 5.59 3.21
C SER A 49 -5.39 5.03 3.63
N ARG A 50 -5.15 5.01 4.94
CA ARG A 50 -4.04 4.24 5.55
C ARG A 50 -4.45 2.82 5.94
N GLU A 51 -5.74 2.50 5.83
CA GLU A 51 -6.34 1.20 6.17
C GLU A 51 -7.03 0.61 4.93
N PRO A 52 -6.28 0.26 3.87
CA PRO A 52 -6.84 -0.08 2.56
C PRO A 52 -7.84 -1.24 2.61
N MET A 53 -7.59 -2.25 3.45
CA MET A 53 -8.47 -3.42 3.58
C MET A 53 -9.82 -3.04 4.19
N GLN A 54 -9.81 -2.30 5.32
CA GLN A 54 -11.05 -1.88 5.97
C GLN A 54 -11.85 -0.94 5.07
N THR A 55 -11.17 -0.01 4.39
CA THR A 55 -11.82 0.90 3.43
C THR A 55 -12.39 0.14 2.23
N ALA A 56 -11.66 -0.82 1.66
CA ALA A 56 -12.15 -1.65 0.57
C ALA A 56 -13.37 -2.49 0.98
N THR A 57 -13.37 -3.07 2.19
CA THR A 57 -14.54 -3.79 2.74
C THR A 57 -15.74 -2.87 2.83
N ARG A 58 -15.60 -1.70 3.47
CA ARG A 58 -16.68 -0.70 3.57
C ARG A 58 -17.17 -0.24 2.19
N LEU A 59 -16.26 -0.08 1.25
CA LEU A 59 -16.60 0.32 -0.10
C LEU A 59 -17.38 -0.77 -0.85
N MET A 60 -17.21 -2.03 -0.50
CA MET A 60 -17.95 -3.16 -1.06
C MET A 60 -19.24 -3.50 -0.28
N GLU A 61 -19.46 -2.91 0.89
CA GLU A 61 -20.70 -3.08 1.65
C GLU A 61 -21.91 -2.69 0.78
N ASN A 62 -22.94 -3.56 0.79
CA ASN A 62 -24.16 -3.42 0.00
C ASN A 62 -23.97 -3.35 -1.53
N ARG A 63 -22.83 -3.82 -2.05
CA ARG A 63 -22.58 -3.92 -3.49
C ARG A 63 -22.48 -5.38 -3.94
N ASP A 64 -22.94 -5.66 -5.16
CA ASP A 64 -22.82 -6.98 -5.78
C ASP A 64 -21.34 -7.29 -6.10
N PRO A 65 -20.74 -8.32 -5.48
CA PRO A 65 -19.35 -8.71 -5.75
C PRO A 65 -19.12 -9.28 -7.15
N ARG A 66 -20.17 -9.68 -7.89
CA ARG A 66 -20.06 -10.11 -9.30
C ARG A 66 -19.89 -8.93 -10.24
N LYS A 67 -20.41 -7.76 -9.85
CA LYS A 67 -20.32 -6.52 -10.62
C LYS A 67 -19.15 -5.64 -10.20
N TRP A 68 -18.87 -5.54 -8.90
CA TRP A 68 -17.90 -4.58 -8.38
C TRP A 68 -16.68 -5.25 -7.74
N VAL A 69 -15.55 -4.56 -7.79
CA VAL A 69 -14.34 -4.91 -7.05
C VAL A 69 -13.66 -3.65 -6.54
N ALA A 70 -13.12 -3.72 -5.32
CA ALA A 70 -12.26 -2.67 -4.78
C ALA A 70 -10.78 -3.02 -5.05
N PHE A 71 -10.03 -2.08 -5.58
CA PHE A 71 -8.59 -2.22 -5.86
C PHE A 71 -7.82 -1.15 -5.10
N ALA A 72 -6.73 -1.53 -4.45
CA ALA A 72 -5.88 -0.62 -3.67
C ALA A 72 -4.49 -0.55 -4.28
N GLU A 73 -4.01 0.67 -4.53
CA GLU A 73 -2.64 0.95 -4.95
C GLU A 73 -1.92 1.80 -3.89
N ILE A 74 -0.61 1.59 -3.74
CA ILE A 74 0.21 2.44 -2.87
C ILE A 74 0.41 3.78 -3.58
N VAL A 75 0.07 4.87 -2.90
CA VAL A 75 0.40 6.22 -3.36
C VAL A 75 1.91 6.41 -3.22
N LYS A 76 2.60 6.57 -4.34
CA LYS A 76 4.03 6.91 -4.37
C LYS A 76 4.18 8.43 -4.42
N GLY A 77 4.56 9.05 -3.32
CA GLY A 77 4.80 10.49 -3.20
C GLY A 77 4.06 11.12 -2.01
N PRO A 78 4.44 12.32 -1.57
CA PRO A 78 3.72 13.04 -0.53
C PRO A 78 2.28 13.29 -0.99
N LEU A 79 1.32 13.08 -0.08
CA LEU A 79 -0.04 13.61 -0.24
C LEU A 79 0.10 15.13 -0.38
N GLN A 80 -0.22 15.67 -1.56
CA GLN A 80 -0.27 17.12 -1.77
C GLN A 80 -1.49 17.73 -1.09
#